data_AF-A0A1H3E4Z9-F1
#
_entry.id   AF-A0A1H3E4Z9-F1
#
_cell.length_a   1.000
_cell.length_b   1.000
_cell.length_c   1.000
_cell.angle_alpha   90.00
_cell.angle_beta   90.00
_cell.angle_gamma   90.00
#
_symmetry.space_group_name_H-M   'P 1'
#
loop_
_entity.id
_entity.type
_entity.pdbx_description
1 polymer ?
#
loop_
_entity_poly.entity_id
_entity_poly.type
_entity_poly.pdbx_seq_one_letter_code
_entity_poly.pdbx_strand_id
1 'polypeptide(L)'
;MPIYDSEAIWNGQFPQITSLSICVFTTDRQPSTAAIQVYQVVPSGTGVDEKIPYVMKLVSLNPIGEPSSSYTLDNVYAGVNVFGVRIETTGIGGSGVAFTVSVTRDHVHVEDYFLIGRL
;
A
#
# COMPACT_ATOMS: atom_id res chain seq x y z
N MET A 1 -11.89 -12.29 -3.88
CA MET A 1 -11.39 -11.04 -3.29
C MET A 1 -9.88 -11.07 -3.42
N PRO A 2 -9.31 -10.40 -4.43
CA PRO A 2 -7.86 -10.32 -4.58
C PRO A 2 -7.22 -9.59 -3.41
N ILE A 3 -6.03 -10.05 -3.01
CA ILE A 3 -5.26 -9.48 -1.90
C ILE A 3 -3.80 -9.43 -2.33
N TYR A 4 -3.18 -8.29 -2.09
CA TYR A 4 -1.73 -8.10 -2.13
C TYR A 4 -1.27 -7.77 -0.72
N ASP A 5 -0.24 -8.46 -0.25
CA ASP A 5 0.47 -8.13 0.98
C ASP A 5 1.97 -8.08 0.62
N SER A 6 2.63 -6.96 0.93
CA SER A 6 4.08 -6.83 0.74
C SER A 6 4.89 -7.73 1.67
N GLU A 7 4.23 -8.31 2.69
CA GLU A 7 4.87 -8.85 3.88
C GLU A 7 5.72 -7.80 4.60
N ALA A 8 6.49 -8.26 5.59
CA ALA A 8 7.37 -7.43 6.39
C ALA A 8 8.52 -6.84 5.56
N ILE A 9 8.55 -5.51 5.47
CA ILE A 9 9.63 -4.70 4.90
C ILE A 9 10.51 -4.23 6.05
N TRP A 10 11.78 -4.65 6.03
CA TRP A 10 12.78 -4.19 6.99
C TRP A 10 13.26 -2.77 6.65
N ASN A 11 13.17 -1.86 7.61
CA ASN A 11 13.53 -0.45 7.51
C ASN A 11 14.55 -0.02 8.59
N GLY A 12 15.36 -0.97 9.08
CA GLY A 12 16.41 -0.69 10.06
C GLY A 12 17.71 -0.12 9.47
N GLN A 13 17.82 0.03 8.15
CA GLN A 13 19.03 0.52 7.47
C GLN A 13 18.96 2.03 7.23
N PHE A 14 20.11 2.72 7.30
CA PHE A 14 20.22 4.15 6.96
C PHE A 14 20.56 4.33 5.47
N PRO A 15 19.92 5.27 4.74
CA PRO A 15 18.84 6.15 5.19
C PRO A 15 17.51 5.38 5.31
N GLN A 16 16.79 5.65 6.39
CA GLN A 16 15.49 5.03 6.66
C GLN A 16 14.42 5.59 5.71
N ILE A 17 13.46 4.73 5.37
CA ILE A 17 12.19 5.13 4.77
C ILE A 17 11.41 5.92 5.82
N THR A 18 10.99 7.13 5.46
CA THR A 18 10.27 8.06 6.34
C THR A 18 8.79 8.13 6.00
N SER A 19 8.45 8.05 4.71
CA SER A 19 7.06 8.06 4.25
C SER A 19 6.83 7.20 3.00
N LEU A 20 5.55 6.90 2.75
CA LEU A 20 5.07 6.18 1.58
C LEU A 20 4.03 7.05 0.83
N SER A 21 3.96 6.87 -0.48
CA SER A 21 2.79 7.24 -1.28
C SER A 21 2.26 6.00 -2.00
N ILE A 22 0.98 5.72 -1.80
CA ILE A 22 0.30 4.53 -2.29
C ILE A 22 -0.79 4.97 -3.26
N CYS A 23 -0.63 4.64 -4.54
CA CYS A 23 -1.66 4.88 -5.56
C CYS A 23 -2.35 3.57 -5.90
N VAL A 24 -3.67 3.60 -5.98
CA VAL A 24 -4.51 2.51 -6.50
C VAL A 24 -5.33 3.04 -7.66
N PHE A 25 -5.48 2.25 -8.70
CA PHE A 25 -6.26 2.64 -9.87
C PHE A 25 -6.91 1.42 -10.53
N THR A 26 -8.10 1.59 -11.06
CA THR A 26 -8.74 0.54 -11.85
C THR A 26 -8.18 0.51 -13.26
N THR A 27 -8.05 -0.69 -13.80
CA THR A 27 -7.75 -0.96 -15.21
C THR A 27 -8.97 -1.52 -15.95
N ASP A 28 -10.09 -1.70 -15.23
CA ASP A 28 -11.31 -2.31 -15.75
C ASP A 28 -12.43 -1.29 -15.96
N ARG A 29 -13.43 -1.67 -16.76
CA ARG A 29 -14.65 -0.89 -17.04
C ARG A 29 -15.75 -1.07 -15.99
N GLN A 30 -15.45 -1.76 -14.90
CA GLN A 30 -16.39 -2.04 -13.83
C GLN A 30 -15.92 -1.34 -12.55
N PRO A 31 -16.84 -0.86 -11.71
CA PRO A 31 -16.47 -0.26 -10.43
C PRO A 31 -15.84 -1.30 -9.50
N SER A 32 -14.98 -0.80 -8.63
CA SER A 32 -14.27 -1.61 -7.63
C SER A 32 -14.08 -0.83 -6.35
N THR A 33 -13.76 -1.53 -5.27
CA THR A 33 -13.39 -0.92 -4.00
C THR A 33 -12.04 -1.47 -3.58
N ALA A 34 -11.12 -0.59 -3.18
CA ALA A 34 -9.81 -0.96 -2.66
C ALA A 34 -9.70 -0.55 -1.19
N ALA A 35 -9.28 -1.48 -0.34
CA ALA A 35 -8.87 -1.23 1.03
C ALA A 35 -7.34 -1.19 1.07
N ILE A 36 -6.78 -0.02 1.42
CA ILE A 36 -5.36 0.19 1.63
C ILE A 36 -5.09 0.11 3.12
N GLN A 37 -4.16 -0.74 3.52
CA GLN A 37 -3.73 -0.90 4.90
C GLN A 37 -2.21 -0.77 4.98
N VAL A 38 -1.73 -0.01 5.94
CA VAL A 38 -0.30 0.00 6.32
C VAL A 38 -0.19 -0.43 7.77
N TYR A 39 0.72 -1.36 8.03
CA TYR A 39 0.89 -2.00 9.33
C TYR A 39 2.35 -2.01 9.75
N GLN A 40 2.58 -1.95 11.06
CA GLN A 40 3.90 -2.20 11.65
C GLN A 40 3.98 -3.66 12.06
N VAL A 41 5.19 -4.22 12.04
CA VAL A 41 5.43 -5.59 12.52
C VAL A 41 6.17 -5.50 13.85
N VAL A 42 5.53 -6.01 14.91
CA VAL A 42 6.12 -6.05 16.25
C VAL A 42 6.61 -7.48 16.50
N PRO A 43 7.94 -7.69 16.69
CA PRO A 43 8.48 -9.00 17.01
C PRO A 43 7.93 -9.48 18.35
N SER A 44 7.31 -10.66 18.38
CA SER A 44 6.73 -11.19 19.62
C SER A 44 7.74 -11.92 20.52
N GLY A 45 8.99 -12.06 20.07
CA GLY A 45 10.11 -12.66 20.82
C GLY A 45 10.03 -14.17 21.03
N THR A 46 8.83 -14.76 21.02
CA THR A 46 8.58 -16.19 21.28
C THR A 46 7.46 -16.79 20.43
N GLY A 47 7.02 -16.14 19.34
CA GLY A 47 5.85 -16.58 18.57
C GLY A 47 5.71 -15.95 17.19
N VAL A 48 4.46 -15.87 16.70
CA VAL A 48 4.12 -15.22 15.43
C VAL A 48 4.24 -13.71 15.60
N ASP A 49 4.88 -13.02 14.66
CA ASP A 49 4.98 -11.56 14.69
C ASP A 49 3.60 -10.91 14.58
N GLU A 50 3.38 -9.85 15.35
CA GLU A 50 2.10 -9.15 15.36
C GLU A 50 2.11 -8.05 14.29
N LYS A 51 1.16 -8.12 13.33
CA LYS A 51 0.90 -7.06 12.34
C LYS A 51 -0.12 -6.07 12.94
N ILE A 52 0.33 -4.89 13.34
CA ILE A 52 -0.54 -3.84 13.92
C ILE A 52 -0.85 -2.78 12.85
N PRO A 53 -2.08 -2.71 12.32
CA PRO A 53 -2.47 -1.67 11.36
C PRO A 53 -2.46 -0.30 12.03
N TYR A 54 -1.87 0.69 11.37
CA TYR A 54 -1.89 2.09 11.84
C TYR A 54 -2.42 3.07 10.79
N VAL A 55 -2.55 2.64 9.54
CA VAL A 55 -3.32 3.34 8.50
C VAL A 55 -4.28 2.35 7.84
N MET A 56 -5.52 2.78 7.66
CA MET A 56 -6.53 2.04 6.90
C MET A 56 -7.38 3.02 6.12
N LYS A 57 -7.49 2.81 4.81
CA LYS A 57 -8.29 3.65 3.91
C LYS A 57 -9.09 2.78 2.95
N LEU A 58 -10.41 2.94 2.97
CA LEU A 58 -11.30 2.34 1.99
C LEU A 58 -11.62 3.38 0.90
N VAL A 59 -11.48 2.99 -0.37
CA VAL A 59 -11.72 3.86 -1.51
C VAL A 59 -12.57 3.15 -2.56
N SER A 60 -13.56 3.86 -3.09
CA SER A 60 -14.31 3.41 -4.27
C SER A 60 -13.62 3.92 -5.51
N LEU A 61 -13.39 3.05 -6.48
CA LEU A 61 -12.79 3.36 -7.77
C LEU A 61 -13.85 3.20 -8.87
N ASN A 62 -14.10 4.29 -9.58
CA ASN A 62 -14.96 4.28 -10.76
C ASN A 62 -14.25 3.57 -11.93
N PRO A 63 -15.00 3.10 -12.96
CA PRO A 63 -14.44 2.54 -14.18
C PRO A 63 -13.30 3.36 -14.80
N ILE A 64 -12.41 2.67 -15.53
CA ILE A 64 -11.29 3.30 -16.23
C ILE A 64 -11.77 4.44 -17.14
N GLY A 65 -11.11 5.59 -17.03
CA GLY A 65 -11.42 6.79 -17.80
C GLY A 65 -12.48 7.70 -17.18
N GLU A 66 -13.11 7.29 -16.07
CA GLU A 66 -14.00 8.14 -15.29
C GLU A 66 -13.25 8.90 -14.18
N PRO A 67 -13.79 10.03 -13.69
CA PRO A 67 -13.30 10.68 -12.47
C PRO A 67 -13.28 9.69 -11.30
N SER A 68 -12.27 9.79 -10.43
CA SER A 68 -12.09 8.86 -9.30
C SER A 68 -11.86 7.40 -9.70
N SER A 69 -11.31 7.16 -10.89
CA SER A 69 -10.79 5.84 -11.29
C SER A 69 -9.44 5.50 -10.65
N SER A 70 -8.79 6.50 -10.04
CA SER A 70 -7.58 6.36 -9.24
C SER A 70 -7.70 7.12 -7.92
N TYR A 71 -6.94 6.68 -6.92
CA TYR A 71 -6.80 7.36 -5.64
C TYR A 71 -5.36 7.22 -5.13
N THR A 72 -4.80 8.32 -4.63
CA THR A 72 -3.47 8.34 -4.03
C THR A 72 -3.58 8.67 -2.54
N LEU A 73 -2.92 7.85 -1.72
CA LEU A 73 -2.70 8.07 -0.30
C LEU A 73 -1.25 8.51 -0.09
N ASP A 74 -1.04 9.81 0.05
CA ASP A 74 0.29 10.42 0.18
C ASP A 74 0.73 10.60 1.64
N ASN A 75 2.05 10.73 1.84
CA ASN A 75 2.69 11.05 3.12
C ASN A 75 2.33 10.10 4.26
N VAL A 76 2.14 8.80 3.96
CA VAL A 76 1.91 7.79 4.99
C VAL A 76 3.20 7.56 5.76
N TYR A 77 3.17 7.73 7.08
CA TYR A 77 4.32 7.50 7.94
C TYR A 77 4.86 6.06 7.81
N ALA A 78 6.17 5.92 7.63
CA ALA A 78 6.86 4.62 7.57
C ALA A 78 8.19 4.59 8.36
N GLY A 79 8.41 5.58 9.24
CA GLY A 79 9.61 5.68 10.09
C GLY A 79 9.69 4.65 11.24
N VAL A 80 9.11 3.47 11.07
CA VAL A 80 9.21 2.32 12.00
C VAL A 80 10.23 1.32 11.47
N ASN A 81 10.78 0.47 12.36
CA ASN A 81 11.83 -0.49 12.01
C ASN A 81 11.36 -1.56 10.99
N VAL A 82 10.10 -1.99 11.07
CA VAL A 82 9.52 -3.00 10.16
C VAL A 82 8.06 -2.64 9.90
N PHE A 83 7.67 -2.56 8.63
CA PHE A 83 6.30 -2.24 8.21
C PHE A 83 5.89 -3.08 7.00
N GLY A 84 4.61 -3.03 6.62
CA GLY A 84 4.14 -3.59 5.36
C GLY A 84 2.92 -2.86 4.83
N VAL A 85 2.64 -3.06 3.55
CA VAL A 85 1.47 -2.52 2.85
C VAL A 85 0.63 -3.68 2.37
N ARG A 86 -0.67 -3.63 2.68
CA ARG A 86 -1.67 -4.59 2.23
C ARG A 86 -2.77 -3.87 1.46
N ILE A 87 -3.13 -4.43 0.32
CA ILE A 87 -4.21 -3.92 -0.54
C ILE A 87 -5.19 -5.07 -0.77
N GLU A 88 -6.44 -4.85 -0.41
CA GLU A 88 -7.53 -5.80 -0.66
C GLU A 88 -8.56 -5.17 -1.58
N THR A 89 -9.08 -5.94 -2.54
CA THR A 89 -10.05 -5.40 -3.49
C THR A 89 -11.33 -6.22 -3.56
N THR A 90 -12.44 -5.50 -3.70
CA THR A 90 -13.79 -6.07 -3.79
C THR A 90 -14.56 -5.42 -4.93
N GLY A 91 -15.70 -6.02 -5.28
CA GLY A 91 -16.53 -5.59 -6.40
C GLY A 91 -16.21 -6.32 -7.70
N ILE A 92 -17.02 -6.02 -8.73
CA ILE A 92 -16.96 -6.71 -10.03
C ILE A 92 -15.62 -6.45 -10.72
N GLY A 93 -15.10 -5.22 -10.63
CA GLY A 93 -13.78 -4.85 -11.16
C GLY A 93 -12.62 -5.08 -10.20
N GLY A 94 -12.79 -5.87 -9.13
CA GLY A 94 -11.76 -6.02 -8.08
C GLY A 94 -10.41 -6.57 -8.58
N SER A 95 -10.42 -7.49 -9.55
CA SER A 95 -9.22 -8.00 -10.26
C SER A 95 -8.68 -7.05 -11.35
N GLY A 96 -9.34 -5.90 -11.50
CA GLY A 96 -8.91 -4.82 -12.37
C GLY A 96 -8.02 -3.82 -11.67
N VAL A 97 -7.82 -3.93 -10.36
CA VAL A 97 -7.09 -2.90 -9.61
C VAL A 97 -5.59 -3.15 -9.72
N ALA A 98 -4.88 -2.12 -10.14
CA ALA A 98 -3.44 -2.05 -10.06
C ALA A 98 -3.04 -1.01 -9.02
N PHE A 99 -1.81 -1.11 -8.54
CA PHE A 99 -1.29 -0.21 -7.52
C PHE A 99 0.18 0.10 -7.72
N THR A 100 0.61 1.22 -7.15
CA THR A 100 2.00 1.57 -6.95
C THR A 100 2.22 1.95 -5.49
N VAL A 101 3.36 1.55 -4.94
CA VAL A 101 3.88 2.06 -3.67
C VAL A 101 5.21 2.71 -3.96
N SER A 102 5.35 3.98 -3.59
CA SER A 102 6.59 4.75 -3.64
C SER A 102 7.02 5.12 -2.22
N VAL A 103 8.32 5.33 -2.02
CA VAL A 103 8.90 5.54 -0.69
C VAL A 103 9.78 6.79 -0.68
N THR A 104 9.74 7.56 0.39
CA THR A 104 10.68 8.66 0.64
C THR A 104 11.68 8.21 1.70
N ARG A 105 12.96 8.51 1.50
CA ARG A 105 14.02 8.29 2.49
C ARG A 105 14.56 9.61 3.02
N ASP A 106 15.12 9.58 4.21
CA ASP A 106 15.57 10.78 4.92
C ASP A 106 16.56 11.63 4.08
N HIS A 107 16.24 12.92 3.94
CA HIS A 107 17.00 14.00 3.25
C HIS A 107 17.53 13.75 1.83
N VAL A 108 17.08 12.69 1.16
CA VAL A 108 17.33 12.48 -0.27
C VAL A 108 16.00 12.07 -0.90
N HIS A 109 15.44 12.93 -1.74
CA HIS A 109 14.41 12.52 -2.72
C HIS A 109 15.07 11.52 -3.67
N VAL A 110 15.16 10.25 -3.24
CA VAL A 110 15.51 9.14 -4.11
C VAL A 110 14.20 8.49 -4.54
N GLU A 111 13.71 8.92 -5.69
CA GLU A 111 12.93 8.05 -6.59
C GLU A 111 13.76 6.77 -6.85
N ASP A 112 13.29 5.52 -6.80
CA ASP A 112 11.97 4.94 -6.54
C ASP A 112 12.18 3.46 -6.18
N TYR A 113 11.63 2.99 -5.06
CA TYR A 113 11.28 1.56 -4.97
C TYR A 113 9.85 1.44 -5.47
N PHE A 114 9.67 0.86 -6.65
CA PHE A 114 8.35 0.57 -7.20
C PHE A 114 7.93 -0.86 -6.84
N LEU A 115 6.98 -1.00 -5.94
CA LEU A 115 6.14 -2.19 -5.94
C LEU A 115 4.99 -1.90 -6.90
N ILE A 116 5.06 -2.49 -8.09
CA ILE A 116 3.99 -2.46 -9.10
C ILE A 116 3.34 -3.84 -9.07
N GLY A 117 2.03 -3.86 -8.84
CA GLY A 117 1.26 -5.09 -8.87
C GLY A 117 -0.09 -4.88 -9.54
N ARG A 118 -0.63 -5.97 -10.07
CA ARG A 118 -2.03 -6.10 -10.46
C ARG A 118 -2.62 -7.24 -9.65
N LEU A 119 -3.83 -7.01 -9.15
CA LEU A 119 -4.59 -7.93 -8.32
C LEU A 119 -5.50 -8.83 -9.14
#